data_AF-A0A4S1CGH8-F1
#
_entry.id   AF-A0A4S1CGH8-F1
#
_cell.length_a   1.000
_cell.length_b   1.000
_cell.length_c   1.000
_cell.angle_alpha   90.00
_cell.angle_beta   90.00
_cell.angle_gamma   90.00
#
_symmetry.space_group_name_H-M   'P 1'
#
loop_
_entity.id
_entity.type
_entity.pdbx_description
1 polymer ?
#
loop_
_entity_poly.entity_id
_entity_poly.type
_entity_poly.pdbx_seq_one_letter_code
_entity_poly.pdbx_strand_id
1 'polypeptide(L)'
;MHDIGRQIMLRLREALPYARVYWEREPGGDGLRGSAISAELEKRKFTMQFDGPPKEECPEVLEPALVEQVVDDFVDFFARSIYPKEKFTRII
;
A
#
# COMPACT_ATOMS: atom_id res chain seq x y z
N MET A 1 4.78 -9.40 -10.67
CA MET A 1 4.29 -8.27 -9.86
C MET A 1 3.27 -7.50 -10.69
N HIS A 2 2.03 -7.37 -10.19
CA HIS A 2 0.91 -6.70 -10.86
C HIS A 2 1.21 -5.22 -11.17
N ASP A 3 0.74 -4.69 -12.31
CA ASP A 3 1.07 -3.34 -12.78
C ASP A 3 0.67 -2.25 -11.77
N ILE A 4 -0.47 -2.42 -11.12
CA ILE A 4 -0.94 -1.49 -10.08
C ILE A 4 -0.07 -1.54 -8.84
N GLY A 5 0.36 -2.74 -8.43
CA GLY A 5 1.31 -2.88 -7.32
C GLY A 5 2.63 -2.21 -7.65
N ARG A 6 3.10 -2.31 -8.90
CA ARG A 6 4.27 -1.58 -9.37
C ARG A 6 4.07 -0.07 -9.31
N GLN A 7 2.93 0.45 -9.78
CA GLN A 7 2.61 1.88 -9.76
C GLN A 7 2.54 2.44 -8.33
N ILE A 8 1.81 1.76 -7.43
CA ILE A 8 1.73 2.14 -6.00
C ILE A 8 3.13 2.22 -5.40
N MET A 9 3.96 1.20 -5.64
CA MET A 9 5.31 1.14 -5.07
C MET A 9 6.21 2.27 -5.60
N LEU A 10 6.14 2.59 -6.90
CA LEU A 10 6.82 3.74 -7.49
C LEU A 10 6.40 5.06 -6.84
N ARG A 11 5.09 5.32 -6.77
CA ARG A 11 4.54 6.56 -6.23
C ARG A 11 4.83 6.72 -4.73
N LEU A 12 4.80 5.64 -3.96
CA LEU A 12 5.18 5.67 -2.54
C LEU A 12 6.65 5.99 -2.34
N ARG A 13 7.55 5.50 -3.21
CA ARG A 13 8.98 5.87 -3.15
C ARG A 13 9.21 7.34 -3.50
N GLU A 14 8.45 7.87 -4.45
CA GLU A 14 8.48 9.30 -4.79
C GLU A 14 7.96 10.16 -3.63
N ALA A 15 6.85 9.76 -3.01
CA ALA A 15 6.22 10.50 -1.92
C ALA A 15 6.98 10.39 -0.58
N LEU A 16 7.66 9.27 -0.33
CA LEU A 16 8.42 9.01 0.90
C LEU A 16 9.90 8.74 0.57
N PRO A 17 10.65 9.72 0.04
CA PRO A 17 12.00 9.51 -0.48
C PRO A 17 13.02 9.10 0.58
N TYR A 18 12.74 9.41 1.85
CA TYR A 18 13.59 9.06 2.99
C TYR A 18 13.21 7.73 3.62
N ALA A 19 12.03 7.18 3.32
CA ALA A 19 11.57 5.92 3.88
C ALA A 19 11.94 4.75 2.97
N ARG A 20 12.31 3.62 3.58
CA ARG A 20 12.49 2.35 2.87
C ARG A 20 11.11 1.75 2.60
N VAL A 21 10.64 1.81 1.36
CA VAL A 21 9.38 1.21 0.90
C VAL A 21 9.62 -0.16 0.25
N TYR A 22 8.95 -1.20 0.77
CA TYR A 22 9.08 -2.57 0.29
C TYR A 22 7.81 -3.41 0.51
N TRP A 23 7.62 -4.44 -0.32
CA TRP A 23 6.56 -5.44 -0.12
C TRP A 23 6.97 -6.44 0.95
N GLU A 24 6.14 -6.64 1.97
CA GLU A 24 6.24 -7.77 2.90
C GLU A 24 5.63 -9.04 2.34
N ARG A 25 4.53 -8.89 1.60
CA ARG A 25 3.96 -9.94 0.77
C ARG A 25 3.66 -9.34 -0.58
N GLU A 26 4.28 -9.88 -1.63
CA GLU A 26 4.10 -9.36 -2.98
C GLU A 26 2.68 -9.64 -3.51
N PRO A 27 2.13 -8.73 -4.34
CA PRO A 27 0.89 -8.97 -5.04
C PRO A 27 1.03 -10.11 -6.04
N GLY A 28 0.02 -10.99 -6.08
CA GLY A 28 -0.09 -12.09 -7.04
C GLY A 28 -0.46 -11.61 -8.44
N GLY A 29 -0.66 -12.57 -9.36
CA GLY A 29 -1.18 -12.26 -10.70
C GLY A 29 -2.60 -11.71 -10.67
N ASP A 30 -3.37 -12.09 -9.66
CA ASP A 30 -4.81 -11.78 -9.52
C ASP A 30 -5.08 -10.44 -8.80
N GLY A 31 -4.05 -9.62 -8.55
CA GLY A 31 -4.19 -8.28 -7.97
C GLY A 31 -3.48 -8.09 -6.63
N LEU A 32 -3.91 -7.06 -5.88
CA LEU A 32 -3.28 -6.65 -4.62
C LEU A 32 -3.74 -7.46 -3.40
N ARG A 33 -4.76 -8.31 -3.54
CA ARG A 33 -5.36 -9.01 -2.41
C ARG A 33 -4.36 -9.91 -1.68
N GLY A 34 -4.37 -9.82 -0.36
CA GLY A 34 -3.46 -10.55 0.51
C GLY A 34 -2.04 -10.02 0.50
N SER A 35 -1.71 -9.03 -0.33
CA SER A 35 -0.41 -8.38 -0.34
C SER A 35 -0.28 -7.39 0.82
N ALA A 36 0.96 -7.04 1.15
CA ALA A 36 1.24 -6.07 2.21
C ALA A 36 2.46 -5.24 1.84
N ILE A 37 2.33 -3.93 1.91
CA ILE A 37 3.42 -2.98 1.67
C ILE A 37 3.78 -2.25 2.96
N SER A 38 5.07 -2.08 3.17
CA SER A 38 5.62 -1.41 4.35
C SER A 38 6.53 -0.25 3.96
N ALA A 39 6.45 0.82 4.75
CA ALA A 39 7.39 1.93 4.72
C ALA A 39 8.07 2.05 6.08
N GLU A 40 9.39 2.07 6.07
CA GLU A 40 10.23 2.14 7.27
C GLU A 40 11.12 3.38 7.23
N LEU A 41 11.03 4.22 8.26
CA LEU A 41 11.87 5.41 8.44
C LEU A 41 12.39 5.43 9.87
N GLU A 42 13.72 5.30 10.02
CA GLU A 42 14.39 5.22 11.32
C GLU A 42 13.81 4.14 12.24
N LYS A 43 13.08 4.52 13.30
CA LYS A 43 12.43 3.61 14.25
C LYS A 43 10.92 3.48 14.02
N ARG A 44 10.41 4.04 12.92
CA ARG A 44 9.00 4.03 12.54
C ARG A 44 8.79 3.06 11.40
N LYS A 45 7.87 2.13 11.58
CA LYS A 45 7.43 1.23 10.52
C LYS A 45 5.91 1.27 10.41
N PHE A 46 5.43 1.53 9.21
CA PHE A 46 4.03 1.47 8.85
C PHE A 46 3.81 0.37 7.83
N THR A 47 2.78 -0.45 8.04
CA THR A 47 2.41 -1.53 7.13
C THR A 47 0.95 -1.38 6.75
N MET A 48 0.70 -1.33 5.45
CA MET A 48 -0.65 -1.40 4.87
C MET A 48 -0.87 -2.80 4.31
N GLN A 49 -1.87 -3.48 4.87
CA GLN A 49 -2.34 -4.76 4.35
C GLN A 49 -3.54 -4.52 3.42
N PHE A 50 -3.47 -5.14 2.24
CA PHE A 50 -4.54 -5.13 1.24
C PHE A 50 -5.42 -6.36 1.47
N ASP A 51 -6.39 -6.24 2.37
CA ASP A 51 -7.40 -7.26 2.59
C ASP A 51 -8.64 -6.97 1.72
N GLY A 52 -9.36 -8.00 1.30
CA GLY A 52 -10.57 -7.84 0.49
C GLY A 52 -11.57 -8.96 0.75
N PRO A 53 -12.89 -8.69 0.69
CA PRO A 53 -13.93 -9.71 0.87
C PRO A 53 -13.80 -10.83 -0.19
N PRO A 54 -14.29 -12.06 0.08
CA PRO A 54 -14.10 -13.20 -0.81
C PRO A 54 -14.75 -13.05 -2.19
N LYS A 55 -15.69 -12.13 -2.39
CA LYS A 55 -16.37 -11.88 -3.66
C LYS A 55 -16.94 -10.47 -3.68
N GLU A 56 -16.19 -9.51 -4.17
CA GLU A 56 -16.77 -8.41 -4.94
C GLU A 56 -15.89 -8.33 -6.19
N GLU A 57 -16.54 -8.30 -7.35
CA GLU A 57 -15.88 -8.18 -8.64
C GLU A 57 -15.00 -6.93 -8.57
N CYS A 58 -13.70 -7.14 -8.37
CA CYS A 58 -12.71 -6.11 -8.56
C CYS A 58 -12.96 -5.63 -10.00
N PRO A 59 -13.36 -4.36 -10.22
CA PRO A 59 -13.56 -3.89 -11.58
C PRO A 59 -12.28 -4.21 -12.34
N GLU A 60 -12.41 -4.91 -13.47
CA GLU A 60 -11.28 -5.41 -14.29
C GLU A 60 -10.28 -4.30 -14.68
N VAL A 61 -10.67 -3.05 -14.44
CA VAL A 61 -9.82 -1.87 -14.48
C VAL A 61 -9.90 -1.17 -13.13
N LEU A 62 -8.96 -1.45 -12.24
CA LEU A 62 -8.67 -0.56 -11.11
C LEU A 62 -8.12 0.74 -11.72
N GLU A 63 -8.95 1.77 -11.74
CA GLU A 63 -8.64 3.04 -12.38
C GLU A 63 -7.40 3.70 -11.75
N PRO A 64 -6.60 4.46 -12.52
CA PRO A 64 -5.45 5.22 -12.00
C PRO A 64 -5.77 6.09 -10.77
N ALA A 65 -7.03 6.54 -10.64
CA ALA A 65 -7.53 7.26 -9.47
C ALA A 65 -7.38 6.47 -8.16
N LEU A 66 -7.50 5.14 -8.18
CA LEU A 66 -7.31 4.32 -7.00
C LEU A 66 -5.84 4.26 -6.56
N VAL A 67 -4.91 4.30 -7.52
CA VAL A 67 -3.47 4.36 -7.19
C VAL A 67 -3.17 5.63 -6.40
N GLU A 68 -3.69 6.77 -6.85
CA GLU A 68 -3.52 8.04 -6.16
C GLU A 68 -4.16 8.00 -4.78
N GLN A 69 -5.40 7.51 -4.67
CA GLN A 69 -6.08 7.38 -3.38
C GLN A 69 -5.32 6.48 -2.38
N VAL A 70 -4.82 5.32 -2.83
CA VAL A 70 -4.04 4.41 -1.97
C VAL A 70 -2.75 5.08 -1.49
N VAL A 71 -2.06 5.80 -2.38
CA VAL A 71 -0.83 6.52 -2.05
C VAL A 71 -1.10 7.65 -1.06
N ASP A 72 -2.13 8.47 -1.32
CA ASP A 72 -2.50 9.60 -0.46
C ASP A 72 -2.87 9.13 0.94
N ASP A 73 -3.72 8.11 1.05
CA ASP A 73 -4.09 7.56 2.34
C ASP A 73 -2.86 6.98 3.06
N PHE A 74 -2.00 6.23 2.35
CA PHE A 74 -0.78 5.70 2.96
C PHE A 74 0.12 6.82 3.51
N VAL A 75 0.30 7.90 2.75
CA VAL A 75 1.14 9.05 3.15
C VAL A 75 0.51 9.81 4.31
N ASP A 76 -0.79 10.06 4.28
CA ASP A 76 -1.52 10.74 5.36
C ASP A 76 -1.45 9.92 6.66
N PHE A 77 -1.63 8.60 6.58
CA PHE A 77 -1.44 7.71 7.73
C PHE A 77 0.00 7.68 8.21
N PHE A 78 0.98 7.60 7.30
CA PHE A 78 2.39 7.64 7.65
C PHE A 78 2.79 8.96 8.34
N ALA A 79 2.25 10.09 7.90
CA ALA A 79 2.48 11.40 8.50
C ALA A 79 1.83 11.53 9.89
N ARG A 80 0.62 11.00 10.07
CA ARG A 80 -0.14 11.08 11.33
C ARG A 80 0.29 10.06 12.40
N SER A 81 0.89 8.94 12.01
CA SER A 81 1.28 7.86 12.93
C SER A 81 2.45 8.26 13.83
N ILE A 82 2.17 8.93 14.96
CA ILE A 82 3.15 9.35 15.98
C ILE A 82 3.80 8.18 16.74
N TYR A 83 3.27 6.97 16.58
CA TYR A 83 3.77 5.77 17.26
C TYR A 83 4.77 4.98 16.39
N PRO A 84 5.81 4.38 17.00
CA PRO A 84 6.91 3.74 16.27
C PRO A 84 6.51 2.47 15.49
N LYS A 85 5.35 1.85 15.76
CA LYS A 85 4.86 0.66 15.03
C LYS A 85 3.34 0.62 15.02
N GLU A 86 2.72 0.99 13.90
CA GLU A 86 1.28 0.78 13.67
C GLU A 86 1.09 -0.14 12.46
N LYS A 87 0.21 -1.14 12.62
CA LYS A 87 -0.28 -1.98 11.53
C LYS A 87 -1.72 -1.56 11.25
N PHE A 88 -2.01 -1.20 10.01
CA PHE A 88 -3.36 -0.86 9.58
C PHE A 88 -3.80 -1.74 8.41
N THR A 89 -5.04 -2.19 8.46
CA THR A 89 -5.66 -3.02 7.43
C THR A 89 -6.62 -2.14 6.64
N ARG A 90 -6.40 -2.03 5.32
CA ARG A 90 -7.36 -1.41 4.42
C ARG A 90 -8.09 -2.49 3.64
N ILE A 91 -9.41 -2.38 3.62
CA ILE A 91 -10.28 -3.22 2.79
C ILE A 91 -10.44 -2.53 1.44
N ILE A 92 -9.93 -3.13 0.38
CA ILE A 92 -10.12 -2.69 -1.02
C ILE A 92 -10.68 -3.87 -1.82
#